data_AF-A0A3M1E2I2-F1
#
_entry.id   AF-A0A3M1E2I2-F1
#
_cell.length_a   1.000
_cell.length_b   1.000
_cell.length_c   1.000
_cell.angle_alpha   90.00
_cell.angle_beta   90.00
_cell.angle_gamma   90.00
#
_symmetry.space_group_name_H-M   'P 1'
#
loop_
_entity.id
_entity.type
_entity.pdbx_description
1 polymer ?
#
loop_
_entity_poly.entity_id
_entity_poly.type
_entity_poly.pdbx_seq_one_letter_code
_entity_poly.pdbx_strand_id
1 'polypeptide(L)'
;LEAELDIVEPFLREPGVHLAVDPEFIVGADRVPGENLGLISGPQINRIQARLDRISRAVGECKILIIHQFDDRMIESKPCILDYPCVDLVWDADGFGSPGAKIADYLQYSRGPGFEYGSFKLFYDYDTPLMSPADVLHLSPPPAVVIYQ
;
A
#
# COMPACT_ATOMS: atom_id res chain seq x y z
N LEU A 1 -1.97 7.21 14.33
CA LEU A 1 -3.11 6.69 13.54
C LEU A 1 -4.35 7.57 13.59
N GLU A 2 -5.24 7.52 14.59
CA GLU A 2 -6.52 8.27 14.51
C GLU A 2 -6.31 9.78 14.34
N ALA A 3 -5.40 10.39 15.10
CA ALA A 3 -5.07 11.80 14.94
C ALA A 3 -4.53 12.15 13.54
N GLU A 4 -3.82 11.24 12.88
CA GLU A 4 -3.32 11.45 11.51
C GLU A 4 -4.45 11.33 10.49
N LEU A 5 -5.35 10.36 10.68
CA LEU A 5 -6.56 10.22 9.86
C LEU A 5 -7.47 11.45 9.97
N ASP A 6 -7.59 12.03 11.16
CA ASP A 6 -8.39 13.24 11.37
C ASP A 6 -7.78 14.46 10.64
N ILE A 7 -6.44 14.54 10.53
CA ILE A 7 -5.75 15.60 9.78
C ILE A 7 -6.04 15.49 8.28
N VAL A 8 -6.05 14.26 7.73
CA VAL A 8 -6.22 14.06 6.28
C VAL A 8 -7.67 13.91 5.83
N GLU A 9 -8.61 13.61 6.75
CA GLU A 9 -10.02 13.38 6.42
C GLU A 9 -10.67 14.51 5.59
N PRO A 10 -10.44 15.82 5.83
CA PRO A 10 -11.00 16.86 5.00
C PRO A 10 -10.66 16.69 3.51
N PHE A 11 -9.43 16.26 3.19
CA PHE A 11 -9.01 16.00 1.82
C PHE A 11 -9.61 14.71 1.27
N LEU A 12 -9.73 13.67 2.10
CA LEU A 12 -10.34 12.40 1.68
C LEU A 12 -11.82 12.54 1.31
N ARG A 13 -12.48 13.63 1.71
CA ARG A 13 -13.85 13.97 1.30
C ARG A 13 -13.94 14.61 -0.08
N GLU A 14 -12.82 15.07 -0.64
CA GLU A 14 -12.79 15.60 -1.99
C GLU A 14 -12.90 14.47 -3.03
N PRO A 15 -13.58 14.70 -4.17
CA PRO A 15 -13.68 13.72 -5.24
C PRO A 15 -12.31 13.30 -5.79
N GLY A 16 -12.13 12.00 -6.05
CA GLY A 16 -10.89 11.46 -6.61
C GLY A 16 -9.67 11.50 -5.67
N VAL A 17 -9.85 11.90 -4.41
CA VAL A 17 -8.78 11.81 -3.40
C VAL A 17 -8.86 10.45 -2.69
N HIS A 18 -7.72 9.76 -2.68
CA HIS A 18 -7.53 8.43 -2.09
C HIS A 18 -6.43 8.49 -1.01
N LEU A 19 -6.17 7.37 -0.33
CA LEU A 19 -5.17 7.31 0.72
C LEU A 19 -4.07 6.30 0.37
N ALA A 20 -2.83 6.71 0.53
CA ALA A 20 -1.69 5.82 0.60
C ALA A 20 -1.12 5.87 2.03
N VAL A 21 -0.74 4.71 2.57
CA VAL A 21 -0.09 4.59 3.87
C VAL A 21 1.24 3.91 3.68
N ASP A 22 2.27 4.58 4.15
CA ASP A 22 3.63 4.07 4.14
C ASP A 22 4.04 3.65 5.55
N PRO A 23 4.08 2.33 5.84
CA PRO A 23 4.49 1.85 7.14
C PRO A 23 5.95 2.17 7.47
N GLU A 24 6.82 2.49 6.49
CA GLU A 24 8.22 2.86 6.72
C GLU A 24 8.37 3.99 7.73
N PHE A 25 7.45 4.95 7.71
CA PHE A 25 7.44 6.12 8.59
C PHE A 25 6.76 5.86 9.94
N ILE A 26 6.17 4.68 10.14
CA ILE A 26 5.54 4.29 11.41
C ILE A 26 6.62 3.70 12.32
N VAL A 27 7.53 4.56 12.75
CA VAL A 27 8.61 4.26 13.69
C VAL A 27 8.46 5.07 14.98
N GLY A 28 9.02 4.58 16.09
CA GLY A 28 9.01 5.30 17.36
C GLY A 28 9.78 6.63 17.31
N ALA A 29 9.52 7.54 18.25
CA ALA A 29 10.09 8.89 18.25
C ALA A 29 11.64 8.95 18.18
N ASP A 30 12.32 7.92 18.70
CA ASP A 30 13.78 7.81 18.71
C ASP A 30 14.33 6.88 17.61
N ARG A 31 13.54 6.59 16.57
CA ARG A 31 13.89 5.69 15.46
C ARG A 31 13.88 6.42 14.13
N VAL A 32 14.67 5.92 13.19
CA VAL A 32 14.89 6.55 11.89
C VAL A 32 14.29 5.68 10.79
N PRO A 33 13.36 6.19 9.95
CA PRO A 33 12.90 5.50 8.74
C PRO A 33 14.07 5.10 7.84
N GLY A 34 13.99 3.95 7.17
CA GLY A 34 15.08 3.39 6.37
C GLY A 34 16.19 2.69 7.17
N GLU A 35 16.39 3.01 8.45
CA GLU A 35 17.26 2.25 9.37
C GLU A 35 16.48 1.29 10.26
N ASN A 36 15.30 1.72 10.70
CA ASN A 36 14.38 0.95 11.49
C ASN A 36 13.14 0.61 10.67
N LEU A 37 12.80 -0.67 10.63
CA LEU A 37 11.60 -1.12 9.95
C LEU A 37 10.36 -0.60 10.69
N GLY A 38 9.60 0.26 10.03
CA GLY A 38 8.30 0.69 10.49
C GLY A 38 7.24 -0.39 10.25
N LEU A 39 6.22 -0.42 11.11
CA LEU A 39 5.29 -1.53 11.21
C LEU A 39 3.84 -1.04 11.25
N ILE A 40 2.94 -1.79 10.61
CA ILE A 40 1.50 -1.63 10.75
C ILE A 40 0.85 -3.00 10.89
N SER A 41 -0.19 -3.10 11.73
CA SER A 41 -0.94 -4.34 11.91
C SER A 41 -2.19 -4.42 11.04
N GLY A 42 -2.65 -5.62 10.71
CA GLY A 42 -3.93 -5.87 10.05
C GLY A 42 -5.11 -5.15 10.74
N PRO A 43 -5.25 -5.20 12.08
CA PRO A 43 -6.24 -4.40 12.80
C PRO A 43 -6.09 -2.88 12.68
N GLN A 44 -4.88 -2.34 12.45
CA GLN A 44 -4.71 -0.93 12.12
C GLN A 44 -5.17 -0.62 10.69
N ILE A 45 -4.85 -1.50 9.72
CA ILE A 45 -5.34 -1.40 8.34
C ILE A 45 -6.87 -1.42 8.32
N ASN A 46 -7.51 -2.34 9.06
CA ASN A 46 -8.98 -2.39 9.18
C ASN A 46 -9.59 -1.10 9.75
N ARG A 47 -8.91 -0.42 10.68
CA ARG A 47 -9.38 0.89 11.19
C ARG A 47 -9.33 1.97 10.12
N ILE A 48 -8.29 1.97 9.29
CA ILE A 48 -8.17 2.88 8.14
C ILE A 48 -9.27 2.57 7.13
N GLN A 49 -9.43 1.30 6.73
CA GLN A 49 -10.48 0.87 5.81
C GLN A 49 -11.88 1.23 6.32
N ALA A 50 -12.18 1.01 7.61
CA ALA A 50 -13.46 1.39 8.19
C ALA A 50 -13.71 2.91 8.17
N ARG A 51 -12.66 3.73 8.34
CA ARG A 51 -12.76 5.19 8.21
C ARG A 51 -13.03 5.57 6.74
N LEU A 52 -12.32 4.98 5.80
CA LEU A 52 -12.51 5.21 4.36
C LEU A 52 -13.88 4.74 3.85
N ASP A 53 -14.39 3.60 4.31
CA ASP A 53 -15.73 3.09 3.95
C ASP A 53 -16.82 4.09 4.40
N ARG A 54 -16.69 4.67 5.61
CA ARG A 54 -17.60 5.72 6.08
C ARG A 54 -17.51 7.00 5.25
N ILE A 55 -16.30 7.43 4.88
CA ILE A 55 -16.10 8.60 4.02
C ILE A 55 -16.70 8.34 2.65
N SER A 56 -16.42 7.16 2.06
CA SER A 56 -16.94 6.72 0.78
C SER A 56 -18.46 6.80 0.72
N ARG A 57 -19.16 6.23 1.71
CA ARG A 57 -20.63 6.29 1.79
C ARG A 57 -21.17 7.71 1.91
N ALA A 58 -20.42 8.61 2.55
CA ALA A 58 -20.83 10.01 2.72
C ALA A 58 -20.66 10.83 1.43
N VAL A 59 -19.64 10.54 0.62
CA VAL A 59 -19.34 11.26 -0.63
C VAL A 59 -19.90 10.59 -1.88
N GLY A 60 -20.27 9.30 -1.79
CA GLY A 60 -20.83 8.52 -2.90
C GLY A 60 -19.76 7.95 -3.86
N GLU A 61 -18.52 7.78 -3.42
CA GLU A 61 -17.39 7.33 -4.24
C GLU A 61 -16.54 6.31 -3.47
N CYS A 62 -16.25 5.14 -4.04
CA CYS A 62 -15.32 4.16 -3.46
C CYS A 62 -13.92 4.77 -3.27
N LYS A 63 -13.20 4.29 -2.26
CA LYS A 63 -11.85 4.80 -1.95
C LYS A 63 -10.80 3.74 -2.20
N ILE A 64 -9.68 4.12 -2.82
CA ILE A 64 -8.51 3.25 -2.89
C ILE A 64 -7.68 3.47 -1.61
N LEU A 65 -7.24 2.36 -1.01
CA LEU A 65 -6.24 2.36 0.06
C LEU A 65 -4.98 1.64 -0.43
N ILE A 66 -3.91 2.40 -0.67
CA ILE A 66 -2.60 1.82 -1.02
C ILE A 66 -1.80 1.60 0.27
N ILE A 67 -1.27 0.39 0.47
CA ILE A 67 -0.30 0.09 1.52
C ILE A 67 1.04 -0.20 0.88
N HIS A 68 2.04 0.64 1.18
CA HIS A 68 3.41 0.41 0.74
C HIS A 68 4.04 -0.75 1.52
N GLN A 69 4.69 -1.65 0.81
CA GLN A 69 5.37 -2.79 1.40
C GLN A 69 6.64 -3.13 0.60
N PHE A 70 7.77 -3.21 1.29
CA PHE A 70 9.04 -3.72 0.74
C PHE A 70 9.66 -4.82 1.60
N ASP A 71 9.09 -5.11 2.76
CA ASP A 71 9.49 -6.21 3.63
C ASP A 71 8.23 -6.85 4.24
N ASP A 72 8.19 -8.19 4.27
CA ASP A 72 7.03 -8.93 4.79
C ASP A 72 6.72 -8.58 6.24
N ARG A 73 7.78 -8.30 7.03
CA ARG A 73 7.67 -8.01 8.46
C ARG A 73 6.99 -6.68 8.74
N MET A 74 6.85 -5.79 7.75
CA MET A 74 6.14 -4.50 7.91
C MET A 74 4.68 -4.69 8.31
N ILE A 75 4.08 -5.83 7.96
CA ILE A 75 2.64 -6.07 8.15
C ILE A 75 2.41 -7.16 9.20
N GLU A 76 2.12 -6.75 10.42
CA GLU A 76 1.79 -7.66 11.52
C GLU A 76 0.35 -8.16 11.41
N SER A 77 0.09 -9.42 11.77
CA SER A 77 -1.27 -9.99 11.76
C SER A 77 -2.02 -9.78 10.43
N LYS A 78 -1.32 -9.87 9.29
CA LYS A 78 -1.90 -9.75 7.93
C LYS A 78 -3.12 -10.66 7.69
N PRO A 79 -3.20 -11.90 8.21
CA PRO A 79 -4.42 -12.73 8.15
C PRO A 79 -5.68 -12.16 8.81
N CYS A 80 -5.56 -11.11 9.64
CA CYS A 80 -6.69 -10.47 10.30
C CYS A 80 -7.27 -9.30 9.50
N ILE A 81 -6.74 -9.01 8.30
CA ILE A 81 -7.29 -8.00 7.40
C ILE A 81 -8.67 -8.45 6.91
N LEU A 82 -9.61 -7.52 6.88
CA LEU A 82 -10.99 -7.73 6.47
C LEU A 82 -11.25 -6.95 5.18
N ASP A 83 -12.21 -7.44 4.39
CA ASP A 83 -12.67 -6.79 3.16
C ASP A 83 -13.69 -5.70 3.50
N TYR A 84 -13.62 -4.56 2.80
CA TYR A 84 -14.55 -3.44 2.96
C TYR A 84 -15.18 -3.08 1.60
N PRO A 85 -16.51 -3.23 1.40
CA PRO A 85 -17.13 -3.14 0.07
C PRO A 85 -16.94 -1.82 -0.69
N CYS A 86 -16.63 -0.74 0.01
CA CYS A 86 -16.42 0.59 -0.59
C CYS A 86 -14.95 1.04 -0.55
N VAL A 87 -14.03 0.11 -0.26
CA VAL A 87 -12.60 0.37 -0.23
C VAL A 87 -11.88 -0.69 -1.05
N ASP A 88 -11.12 -0.27 -2.05
CA ASP A 88 -10.24 -1.16 -2.81
C ASP A 88 -8.85 -1.16 -2.15
N LEU A 89 -8.45 -2.29 -1.55
CA LEU A 89 -7.16 -2.44 -0.88
C LEU A 89 -6.07 -2.83 -1.88
N VAL A 90 -5.06 -1.97 -2.03
CA VAL A 90 -3.97 -2.13 -3.00
C VAL A 90 -2.65 -2.31 -2.26
N TRP A 91 -1.91 -3.38 -2.57
CA TRP A 91 -0.57 -3.65 -2.05
C TRP A 91 0.50 -3.17 -3.01
N ASP A 92 1.27 -2.16 -2.63
CA ASP A 92 2.34 -1.62 -3.46
C ASP A 92 3.67 -2.30 -3.17
N ALA A 93 4.22 -2.96 -4.19
CA ALA A 93 5.58 -3.47 -4.18
C ALA A 93 6.57 -2.30 -4.26
N ASP A 94 7.01 -1.85 -3.07
CA ASP A 94 7.73 -0.59 -2.86
C ASP A 94 9.25 -0.77 -2.68
N GLY A 95 9.75 -2.00 -2.82
CA GLY A 95 11.18 -2.27 -2.79
C GLY A 95 11.86 -1.80 -4.08
N PHE A 96 13.07 -1.24 -4.00
CA PHE A 96 13.91 -0.92 -5.16
C PHE A 96 14.96 -2.00 -5.43
N GLY A 97 15.47 -2.04 -6.65
CA GLY A 97 16.66 -2.84 -6.99
C GLY A 97 16.50 -3.63 -8.28
N SER A 98 16.90 -4.90 -8.26
CA SER A 98 16.84 -5.73 -9.47
C SER A 98 15.39 -6.14 -9.81
N PRO A 99 15.05 -6.32 -11.10
CA PRO A 99 13.74 -6.84 -11.51
C PRO A 99 13.33 -8.11 -10.77
N GLY A 100 14.27 -9.03 -10.54
CA GLY A 100 14.00 -10.29 -9.85
C GLY A 100 13.55 -10.09 -8.40
N ALA A 101 14.15 -9.14 -7.67
CA ALA A 101 13.76 -8.81 -6.30
C ALA A 101 12.35 -8.21 -6.27
N LYS A 102 12.08 -7.21 -7.13
CA LYS A 102 10.78 -6.55 -7.18
C LYS A 102 9.66 -7.50 -7.59
N ILE A 103 9.91 -8.38 -8.56
CA ILE A 103 8.95 -9.42 -8.97
C ILE A 103 8.69 -10.39 -7.81
N ALA A 104 9.73 -10.76 -7.06
CA ALA A 104 9.57 -11.65 -5.90
C ALA A 104 8.68 -11.02 -4.82
N ASP A 105 8.89 -9.74 -4.49
CA ASP A 105 8.05 -8.99 -3.55
C ASP A 105 6.59 -8.96 -4.03
N TYR A 106 6.37 -8.56 -5.28
CA TYR A 106 5.03 -8.49 -5.86
C TYR A 106 4.31 -9.84 -5.82
N LEU A 107 4.98 -10.93 -6.22
CA LEU A 107 4.40 -12.28 -6.20
C LEU A 107 4.17 -12.82 -4.80
N GLN A 108 5.00 -12.42 -3.83
CA GLN A 108 4.78 -12.75 -2.43
C GLN A 108 3.51 -12.08 -1.93
N TYR A 109 3.34 -10.79 -2.20
CA TYR A 109 2.18 -10.03 -1.73
C TYR A 109 0.90 -10.50 -2.42
N SER A 110 0.95 -10.83 -3.71
CA SER A 110 -0.18 -11.33 -4.49
C SER A 110 -0.69 -12.71 -4.04
N ARG A 111 0.06 -13.42 -3.21
CA ARG A 111 -0.29 -14.73 -2.64
C ARG A 111 -0.58 -14.65 -1.14
N GLY A 112 -0.41 -13.47 -0.55
CA GLY A 112 -0.61 -13.23 0.87
C GLY A 112 -2.07 -13.01 1.25
N PRO A 113 -2.39 -13.09 2.55
CA PRO A 113 -3.72 -12.75 3.04
C PRO A 113 -4.03 -11.25 2.85
N GLY A 114 -5.32 -10.94 2.65
CA GLY A 114 -5.79 -9.56 2.45
C GLY A 114 -5.37 -8.95 1.11
N PHE A 115 -4.92 -9.75 0.15
CA PHE A 115 -4.63 -9.27 -1.20
C PHE A 115 -5.91 -9.14 -2.02
N GLU A 116 -6.25 -7.92 -2.43
CA GLU A 116 -7.33 -7.63 -3.40
C GLU A 116 -6.72 -7.18 -4.73
N TYR A 117 -5.87 -6.15 -4.69
CA TYR A 117 -5.18 -5.60 -5.85
C TYR A 117 -3.68 -5.40 -5.59
N GLY A 118 -2.90 -5.47 -6.66
CA GLY A 118 -1.45 -5.20 -6.64
C GLY A 118 -1.12 -3.84 -7.24
N SER A 119 -0.09 -3.20 -6.68
CA SER A 119 0.62 -2.06 -7.25
C SER A 119 2.10 -2.39 -7.39
N PHE A 120 2.75 -1.75 -8.35
CA PHE A 120 4.18 -1.94 -8.61
C PHE A 120 4.85 -0.58 -8.77
N LYS A 121 5.77 -0.24 -7.86
CA LYS A 121 6.54 1.01 -7.94
C LYS A 121 7.83 0.79 -8.71
N LEU A 122 8.15 1.72 -9.61
CA LEU A 122 9.37 1.78 -10.40
C LEU A 122 10.19 3.00 -9.96
N PHE A 123 11.44 2.79 -9.59
CA PHE A 123 12.36 3.84 -9.17
C PHE A 123 13.38 4.12 -10.28
N TYR A 124 13.35 5.31 -10.88
CA TYR A 124 14.20 5.67 -12.01
C TYR A 124 15.70 5.54 -11.72
N ASP A 125 16.11 5.96 -10.52
CA ASP A 125 17.52 6.03 -10.12
C ASP A 125 17.99 4.83 -9.28
N TYR A 126 17.07 4.02 -8.77
CA TYR A 126 17.37 2.92 -7.83
C TYR A 126 17.10 1.52 -8.39
N ASP A 127 16.28 1.40 -9.44
CA ASP A 127 16.05 0.12 -10.09
C ASP A 127 17.11 -0.14 -11.18
N THR A 128 17.79 -1.29 -11.07
CA THR A 128 18.89 -1.65 -11.97
C THR A 128 18.78 -3.10 -12.45
N PRO A 129 18.43 -3.33 -13.74
CA PRO A 129 17.84 -2.36 -14.67
C PRO A 129 16.39 -2.00 -14.30
N LEU A 130 15.93 -0.83 -14.72
CA LEU A 130 14.52 -0.44 -14.69
C LEU A 130 13.70 -1.37 -15.60
N MET A 131 12.60 -1.92 -15.07
CA MET A 131 11.68 -2.76 -15.86
C MET A 131 10.88 -1.90 -16.85
N SER A 132 10.57 -2.44 -18.02
CA SER A 132 9.71 -1.73 -18.98
C SER A 132 8.23 -1.81 -18.57
N PRO A 133 7.37 -0.88 -19.05
CA PRO A 133 5.93 -0.99 -18.83
C PRO A 133 5.35 -2.31 -19.31
N ALA A 134 5.89 -2.88 -20.40
CA ALA A 134 5.47 -4.18 -20.89
C ALA A 134 5.83 -5.31 -19.91
N ASP A 135 7.01 -5.28 -19.29
CA ASP A 135 7.41 -6.28 -18.30
C ASP A 135 6.49 -6.23 -17.08
N VAL A 136 6.18 -5.02 -16.60
CA VAL A 136 5.29 -4.81 -15.45
C VAL A 136 3.85 -5.28 -15.73
N LEU A 137 3.32 -5.00 -16.92
CA LEU A 137 1.98 -5.45 -17.31
C LEU A 137 1.87 -6.95 -17.59
N HIS A 138 2.99 -7.66 -17.78
CA HIS A 138 3.02 -9.13 -17.92
C HIS A 138 3.06 -9.87 -16.57
N LEU A 139 3.13 -9.16 -15.44
CA LEU A 139 3.01 -9.79 -14.12
C LEU A 139 1.63 -10.43 -13.95
N SER A 140 1.55 -11.44 -13.09
CA SER A 140 0.32 -12.19 -12.82
C SER A 140 0.03 -12.21 -11.32
N PRO A 141 -1.05 -11.55 -10.85
CA PRO A 141 -1.97 -10.71 -11.63
C PRO A 141 -1.28 -9.45 -12.17
N PRO A 142 -1.78 -8.81 -13.25
CA PRO A 142 -1.26 -7.52 -13.68
C PRO A 142 -1.56 -6.46 -12.61
N PRO A 143 -0.61 -5.57 -12.27
CA PRO A 143 -0.83 -4.55 -11.26
C PRO A 143 -1.92 -3.57 -11.72
N ALA A 144 -2.81 -3.22 -10.80
CA ALA A 144 -3.88 -2.25 -11.01
C ALA A 144 -3.36 -0.80 -10.98
N VAL A 145 -2.26 -0.57 -10.27
CA VAL A 145 -1.59 0.73 -10.14
C VAL A 145 -0.11 0.55 -10.43
N VAL A 146 0.47 1.49 -11.19
CA VAL A 146 1.92 1.55 -11.42
C VAL A 146 2.38 2.93 -10.99
N ILE A 147 3.32 2.99 -10.06
CA ILE A 147 3.88 4.24 -9.53
C ILE A 147 5.28 4.42 -10.10
N TYR A 148 5.62 5.64 -10.51
CA TYR A 148 6.95 6.00 -10.98
C TYR A 148 7.52 7.04 -10.03
N GLN A 149 8.75 6.83 -9.54
CA GLN A 149 9.47 7.70 -8.62
C GLN A 149 10.90 7.95 -9.07
#